data_AF-C3XY55-F1
#
_entry.id   AF-C3XY55-F1
#
_cell.length_a   1.000
_cell.length_b   1.000
_cell.length_c   1.000
_cell.angle_alpha   90.00
_cell.angle_beta   90.00
_cell.angle_gamma   90.00
#
_symmetry.space_group_name_H-M   'P 1'
#
loop_
_entity.id
_entity.type
_entity.pdbx_description
1 polymer ?
#
loop_
_entity_poly.entity_id
_entity_poly.type
_entity_poly.pdbx_seq_one_letter_code
_entity_poly.pdbx_strand_id
1 'polypeptide(L)' 'YLFLNLQFTQNPHLRKALLATQGTTLVEASPRDRKWGIGLSEKNMKAHNRKTWRGQNLLGAILTELRDELI' A
#
# COMPACT_ATOMS: atom_id res chain seq x y z
N TYR A 1 10.82 -6.61 -1.14
CA TYR A 1 11.29 -5.51 -1.99
C TYR A 1 11.54 -5.98 -3.43
N LEU A 2 12.57 -6.80 -3.67
CA LEU A 2 12.97 -7.24 -5.04
C LEU A 2 11.84 -7.86 -5.87
N PHE A 3 11.04 -8.76 -5.27
CA PHE A 3 9.90 -9.38 -5.97
C PHE A 3 8.85 -8.35 -6.43
N LEU A 4 8.47 -7.40 -5.56
CA LEU A 4 7.51 -6.35 -5.89
C LEU A 4 8.08 -5.43 -6.98
N ASN A 5 9.36 -5.09 -6.91
CA ASN A 5 10.00 -4.31 -7.97
C ASN A 5 9.87 -5.02 -9.33
N LEU A 6 10.23 -6.30 -9.43
CA LEU A 6 10.08 -7.07 -10.67
C LEU A 6 8.63 -7.14 -11.13
N GLN A 7 7.69 -7.39 -10.22
CA GLN A 7 6.27 -7.48 -10.55
C GLN A 7 5.73 -6.17 -11.15
N PHE A 8 6.08 -5.02 -10.58
CA PHE A 8 5.57 -3.73 -11.04
C PHE A 8 6.36 -3.14 -12.21
N THR A 9 7.63 -3.48 -12.40
CA THR A 9 8.42 -3.01 -13.56
C THR A 9 8.16 -3.83 -14.82
N GLN A 10 7.98 -5.15 -14.69
CA GLN A 10 7.75 -6.03 -15.84
C GLN A 10 6.31 -6.01 -16.36
N ASN A 11 5.35 -5.50 -15.59
CA ASN A 11 3.93 -5.46 -15.97
C ASN A 11 3.45 -4.01 -16.16
N PRO A 12 3.40 -3.48 -17.40
CA PRO A 12 3.04 -2.08 -17.64
C PRO A 12 1.69 -1.65 -17.06
N HIS A 13 0.70 -2.54 -17.04
CA HIS A 13 -0.61 -2.27 -16.44
C HIS A 13 -0.53 -2.07 -14.92
N LEU A 14 0.24 -2.91 -14.22
CA LEU A 14 0.46 -2.78 -12.78
C LEU A 14 1.28 -1.54 -12.47
N ARG A 15 2.31 -1.24 -13.27
CA ARG A 15 3.08 0.00 -13.17
C ARG A 15 2.18 1.22 -13.27
N LYS A 16 1.33 1.27 -14.31
CA LYS A 16 0.41 2.38 -14.54
C LYS A 16 -0.58 2.54 -13.40
N ALA A 17 -1.11 1.42 -12.88
CA ALA A 17 -2.01 1.44 -11.73
C ALA A 17 -1.31 1.98 -10.48
N LEU A 18 -0.07 1.57 -10.21
CA LEU A 18 0.71 2.05 -9.07
C LEU A 18 1.00 3.56 -9.18
N LEU A 19 1.46 4.03 -10.33
CA LEU A 19 1.75 5.45 -10.57
C LEU A 19 0.48 6.33 -10.48
N ALA A 20 -0.68 5.81 -10.90
CA ALA A 20 -1.95 6.53 -10.79
C ALA A 20 -2.37 6.82 -9.33
N THR A 21 -1.73 6.20 -8.34
CA THR A 21 -1.98 6.45 -6.91
C THR A 21 -1.11 7.55 -6.31
N GLN A 22 -0.31 8.25 -7.13
CA GLN A 22 0.56 9.35 -6.68
C GLN A 22 -0.23 10.39 -5.87
N GLY A 23 0.38 10.87 -4.78
CA GLY A 23 -0.27 11.80 -3.85
C GLY A 23 -1.20 11.15 -2.82
N THR A 24 -1.40 9.83 -2.88
CA THR A 24 -2.19 9.08 -1.89
C THR A 24 -1.32 8.17 -1.03
N THR A 25 -1.86 7.77 0.13
CA THR A 25 -1.26 6.73 0.98
C THR A 25 -1.90 5.38 0.66
N LEU A 26 -1.10 4.44 0.17
CA LEU A 26 -1.54 3.05 -0.05
C LEU A 26 -1.68 2.31 1.27
N VAL A 27 -2.77 1.56 1.41
CA VAL A 27 -3.09 0.82 2.64
C VAL A 27 -3.65 -0.56 2.35
N GLU A 28 -3.13 -1.57 3.04
CA GLU A 28 -3.75 -2.89 3.07
C GLU A 28 -4.78 -2.95 4.20
N ALA A 29 -6.06 -2.86 3.82
CA ALA A 29 -7.21 -2.78 4.73
C ALA A 29 -7.69 -4.16 5.21
N SER A 30 -6.78 -4.90 5.85
CA SER A 30 -7.06 -6.20 6.47
C SER A 30 -7.30 -6.06 7.99
N PRO A 31 -8.46 -6.47 8.53
CA PRO A 31 -8.71 -6.51 9.98
C PRO A 31 -7.78 -7.47 10.75
N ARG A 32 -7.31 -8.51 10.05
CA ARG A 32 -6.54 -9.62 10.62
C ARG A 32 -5.04 -9.40 10.51
N ASP A 33 -4.60 -8.58 9.55
CA ASP A 33 -3.18 -8.26 9.37
C ASP A 33 -2.81 -6.94 10.03
N ARG A 34 -1.89 -6.99 10.99
CA ARG A 34 -1.33 -5.83 11.69
C ARG A 34 0.13 -5.56 11.36
N LYS A 35 0.78 -6.40 10.55
CA LYS A 35 2.16 -6.22 10.12
C LYS A 35 2.19 -5.62 8.72
N TRP A 36 1.57 -6.29 7.76
CA TRP A 36 1.49 -5.83 6.37
C TRP A 36 0.34 -4.84 6.16
N GLY A 37 -0.76 -4.99 6.93
CA GLY A 37 -1.94 -4.13 6.88
C GLY A 37 -2.16 -3.21 8.09
N ILE A 38 -3.28 -2.49 8.04
CA ILE A 38 -3.67 -1.48 9.05
C ILE A 38 -4.49 -2.04 10.23
N GLY A 39 -4.82 -3.33 10.22
CA GLY A 39 -5.63 -3.96 11.28
C GLY A 39 -7.09 -3.51 11.33
N LEU A 40 -7.61 -2.98 10.23
CA LEU A 40 -8.99 -2.49 10.05
C LEU A 40 -9.49 -2.87 8.65
N SER A 41 -10.79 -3.12 8.49
CA SER A 41 -11.40 -3.33 7.17
C SER A 41 -11.56 -2.01 6.43
N GLU A 42 -11.60 -2.08 5.10
CA GLU A 42 -11.88 -0.94 4.21
C GLU A 42 -13.18 -0.20 4.60
N LYS A 43 -14.23 -0.95 4.96
CA LYS A 43 -15.53 -0.39 5.35
C LYS A 43 -15.54 0.29 6.73
N ASN A 44 -14.48 0.13 7.52
CA ASN A 44 -14.40 0.75 8.84
C ASN A 44 -13.98 2.21 8.68
N MET A 45 -14.81 3.15 9.14
CA MET A 45 -14.49 4.58 9.06
C MET A 45 -13.14 4.96 9.71
N LYS A 46 -12.69 4.19 10.71
CA LYS A 46 -11.36 4.37 11.33
C LYS A 46 -10.20 4.07 10.36
N ALA A 47 -10.42 3.32 9.29
CA ALA A 47 -9.39 3.06 8.28
C ALA A 47 -8.89 4.36 7.61
N HIS A 48 -9.73 5.40 7.53
CA HIS A 48 -9.38 6.68 6.93
C HIS A 48 -8.55 7.60 7.84
N ASN A 49 -8.35 7.24 9.11
CA ASN A 49 -7.52 8.01 10.03
C ASN A 49 -6.31 7.19 10.47
N ARG A 50 -5.12 7.59 10.03
CA ARG A 50 -3.84 6.93 10.36
C ARG A 50 -3.61 6.76 11.87
N LYS A 51 -4.10 7.70 12.69
CA LYS A 51 -3.99 7.63 14.17
C LYS A 51 -4.81 6.50 14.78
N THR A 52 -5.79 5.96 14.05
CA THR A 52 -6.65 4.88 14.54
C THR A 52 -6.26 3.50 13.99
N TRP A 53 -5.23 3.43 13.14
CA TRP A 53 -4.72 2.16 12.65
C TRP A 53 -4.14 1.33 13.78
N ARG A 54 -4.29 0.01 13.66
CA ARG A 54 -3.84 -0.97 14.66
C ARG A 54 -2.72 -1.85 14.11
N GLY A 55 -2.22 -1.52 12.92
CA GLY A 55 -1.18 -2.24 12.21
C GLY A 55 -0.17 -1.30 11.55
N GLN A 56 0.93 -1.88 11.06
CA GLN A 56 2.12 -1.16 10.59
C GLN A 56 2.03 -0.72 9.13
N ASN A 57 1.14 -1.33 8.33
CA ASN A 57 1.00 -1.04 6.90
C ASN A 57 2.31 -1.18 6.09
N LEU A 58 3.15 -2.18 6.40
CA LEU A 58 4.45 -2.33 5.74
C LEU A 58 4.32 -2.53 4.22
N LEU A 59 3.26 -3.19 3.75
CA LEU A 59 3.05 -3.38 2.31
C LEU A 59 2.79 -2.05 1.62
N GLY A 60 1.91 -1.22 2.18
CA GLY A 60 1.63 0.11 1.67
C GLY A 60 2.86 1.02 1.64
N ALA A 61 3.72 0.92 2.66
CA ALA A 61 4.98 1.66 2.71
C ALA A 61 5.95 1.24 1.58
N ILE A 62 6.16 -0.06 1.39
CA ILE A 62 7.04 -0.57 0.32
C ILE A 62 6.51 -0.21 -1.07
N LEU A 63 5.19 -0.30 -1.28
CA LEU A 63 4.59 0.10 -2.57
C LEU A 63 4.70 1.61 -2.81
N THR A 64 4.64 2.42 -1.75
CA THR A 64 4.83 3.87 -1.82
C THR A 64 6.28 4.19 -2.21
N GLU A 65 7.26 3.58 -1.54
CA GLU A 65 8.69 3.73 -1.87
C GLU A 65 8.97 3.31 -3.33
N LEU A 66 8.48 2.13 -3.73
CA LEU A 66 8.63 1.65 -5.10
C LEU A 66 7.97 2.58 -6.13
N ARG A 67 6.79 3.14 -5.83
CA ARG A 67 6.16 4.13 -6.72
C ARG A 67 7.05 5.34 -6.88
N ASP A 68 7.59 5.85 -5.78
CA ASP A 68 8.38 7.08 -5.75
C ASP A 68 9.74 6.89 -6.46
N GLU A 69 10.30 5.68 -6.49
CA GLU A 69 11.47 5.31 -7.32
C GLU A 69 11.18 5.23 -8.83
N LEU A 70 9.91 5.04 -9.22
CA LEU A 70 9.51 4.84 -10.61
C LEU A 70 9.03 6.12 -11.30
N ILE A 71 8.88 7.20 -10.53
CA ILE A 71 8.59 8.58 -10.99
C ILE A 71 9.90 9.22 -11.45
#